data_AF-A0A6J4U060-F1
#
_entry.id   AF-A0A6J4U060-F1
#
_cell.length_a   1.000
_cell.length_b   1.000
_cell.length_c   1.000
_cell.angle_alpha   90.00
_cell.angle_beta   90.00
_cell.angle_gamma   90.00
#
_symmetry.space_group_name_H-M   'P 1'
#
loop_
_entity.id
_entity.type
_entity.pdbx_description
1 polymer ?
#
loop_
_entity_poly.entity_id
_entity_poly.type
_entity_poly.pdbx_seq_one_letter_code
_entity_poly.pdbx_strand_id
1 'polypeptide(L)' 'MPREEMEYFQSRAEAEIALAQQASHSRAVQAHYQLASAYLDMVHGETPVAEPNFLSR' A
#
# COMPACT_ATOMS: atom_id res chain seq x y z
N MET A 1 9.20 -11.50 -6.56
CA MET A 1 9.88 -10.56 -5.66
C MET A 1 11.06 -11.26 -4.99
N PRO A 2 12.29 -10.75 -5.10
CA PRO A 2 13.41 -11.13 -4.24
C PRO A 2 13.08 -10.91 -2.75
N ARG A 3 13.72 -11.67 -1.85
CA ARG A 3 13.49 -11.58 -0.40
C ARG A 3 13.74 -10.17 0.15
N GLU A 4 14.80 -9.51 -0.28
CA GLU A 4 15.16 -8.16 0.16
C GLU A 4 14.10 -7.12 -0.25
N GLU A 5 13.48 -7.28 -1.43
CA GLU A 5 12.36 -6.42 -1.86
C GLU A 5 11.10 -6.68 -1.02
N MET A 6 10.81 -7.93 -0.66
CA MET A 6 9.69 -8.26 0.23
C MET A 6 9.89 -7.64 1.62
N GLU A 7 11.09 -7.77 2.19
CA GLU A 7 11.45 -7.18 3.48
C GLU A 7 11.37 -5.65 3.45
N TYR A 8 11.79 -5.03 2.34
CA TYR A 8 11.62 -3.59 2.12
C TYR A 8 10.14 -3.18 2.15
N PHE A 9 9.29 -3.82 1.35
CA PHE A 9 7.88 -3.46 1.27
C PHE A 9 7.15 -3.71 2.59
N GLN A 10 7.47 -4.80 3.28
CA GLN A 10 6.93 -5.07 4.60
C GLN A 10 7.33 -3.98 5.62
N SER A 11 8.62 -3.63 5.69
CA SER A 11 9.10 -2.57 6.59
C SER A 11 8.47 -1.21 6.29
N ARG A 12 8.28 -0.89 5.00
CA ARG A 12 7.59 0.34 4.60
C ARG A 12 6.13 0.33 5.01
N ALA A 13 5.40 -0.77 4.84
CA ALA A 13 4.01 -0.90 5.26
C ALA A 13 3.85 -0.65 6.77
N GLU A 14 4.72 -1.25 7.59
CA GLU A 14 4.72 -1.07 9.05
C GLU A 14 4.98 0.39 9.45
N ALA A 15 5.92 1.06 8.78
CA ALA A 15 6.22 2.47 9.03
C ALA A 15 5.03 3.39 8.72
N GLU A 16 4.33 3.16 7.60
CA GLU A 16 3.15 3.94 7.23
C GLU A 16 2.00 3.71 8.22
N ILE A 17 1.79 2.49 8.72
CA ILE A 17 0.79 2.20 9.76
C ILE A 17 1.12 2.97 11.06
N ALA A 18 2.40 3.02 11.46
CA ALA A 18 2.82 3.79 12.63
C ALA A 18 2.56 5.30 12.44
N LEU A 19 2.83 5.83 11.25
CA LEU A 19 2.54 7.23 10.92
C LEU A 19 1.04 7.52 10.89
N ALA A 20 0.22 6.60 10.38
CA ALA A 20 -1.24 6.70 10.39
C ALA A 20 -1.78 6.85 11.82
N GLN A 21 -1.23 6.08 12.78
CA GLN A 21 -1.63 6.13 14.19
C GLN A 21 -1.22 7.45 14.88
N GLN A 22 -0.15 8.09 14.42
CA GLN A 22 0.33 9.36 14.96
C GLN A 22 -0.32 10.58 14.29
N ALA A 23 -0.88 10.42 13.09
CA ALA A 23 -1.46 11.50 12.32
C ALA A 23 -2.78 12.01 12.95
N SER A 24 -2.86 13.32 13.18
CA SER A 24 -4.08 13.96 13.70
C SER A 24 -5.08 14.36 12.61
N HIS A 25 -4.63 14.45 11.35
CA HIS A 25 -5.47 14.87 10.23
C HIS A 25 -6.03 13.64 9.49
N SER A 26 -7.36 13.54 9.38
CA SER A 26 -8.04 12.37 8.79
C SER A 26 -7.56 12.01 7.38
N ARG A 27 -7.31 13.00 6.51
CA ARG A 27 -6.73 12.76 5.17
C ARG A 27 -5.31 12.18 5.21
N ALA A 28 -4.49 12.55 6.20
CA ALA A 28 -3.14 12.00 6.34
C ALA A 28 -3.23 10.55 6.81
N VAL A 29 -4.10 10.25 7.78
CA VAL A 29 -4.40 8.87 8.21
C VAL A 29 -4.79 8.00 7.02
N GLN A 30 -5.70 8.49 6.16
CA GLN A 30 -6.13 7.77 4.96
C GLN A 30 -4.99 7.55 3.97
N ALA A 31 -4.16 8.58 3.71
CA ALA A 31 -3.03 8.47 2.80
C ALA A 31 -2.00 7.43 3.27
N HIS A 32 -1.67 7.43 4.57
CA HIS A 32 -0.76 6.44 5.15
C HIS A 32 -1.32 5.02 5.03
N TYR A 33 -2.60 4.80 5.32
CA TYR A 33 -3.20 3.49 5.13
C TYR A 33 -3.24 3.04 3.66
N GLN A 34 -3.49 3.96 2.71
CA GLN A 34 -3.43 3.64 1.28
C GLN A 34 -2.03 3.19 0.84
N LEU A 35 -0.98 3.87 1.33
CA LEU A 35 0.41 3.47 1.06
C LEU A 35 0.75 2.12 1.71
N ALA A 36 0.32 1.89 2.95
CA ALA A 36 0.52 0.62 3.63
C ALA A 36 -0.13 -0.54 2.87
N SER A 37 -1.38 -0.38 2.42
CA SER A 37 -2.07 -1.36 1.59
C SER A 37 -1.32 -1.61 0.27
N ALA A 38 -0.91 -0.56 -0.44
CA ALA A 38 -0.16 -0.73 -1.69
C ALA A 38 1.15 -1.50 -1.48
N TYR A 39 1.87 -1.27 -0.37
CA TYR A 39 3.07 -2.05 -0.05
C TYR A 39 2.76 -3.51 0.29
N LEU A 40 1.67 -3.78 1.00
CA LEU A 40 1.24 -5.15 1.32
C LEU A 40 0.79 -5.91 0.06
N ASP A 41 0.11 -5.25 -0.87
CA ASP A 41 -0.29 -5.83 -2.16
C ASP A 41 0.95 -6.32 -2.95
N MET A 42 2.05 -5.55 -2.90
CA MET A 42 3.33 -5.93 -3.53
C MET A 42 3.99 -7.14 -2.85
N VAL A 43 3.82 -7.32 -1.53
CA VAL A 43 4.34 -8.47 -0.77
C VAL A 43 3.50 -9.72 -1.04
N HIS A 44 2.18 -9.59 -1.07
CA HIS A 44 1.26 -10.72 -1.18
C HIS A 44 0.97 -11.13 -2.63
N GLY A 45 1.47 -10.38 -3.61
CA GLY A 45 1.40 -10.75 -5.03
C GLY A 45 0.01 -10.58 -5.63
N GLU A 46 -0.95 -10.07 -4.88
CA GLU A 46 -2.21 -9.54 -5.42
C GLU A 46 -1.89 -8.18 -6.03
N THR A 47 -1.19 -8.19 -7.16
CA THR A 47 -1.18 -7.02 -8.03
C THR A 47 -2.65 -6.80 -8.37
N PRO A 48 -3.30 -5.70 -7.95
CA PRO A 48 -4.62 -5.41 -8.44
C PRO A 48 -4.41 -5.23 -9.94
N VAL A 49 -4.90 -6.20 -10.72
CA VAL A 49 -5.16 -5.93 -12.13
C VAL A 49 -6.07 -4.71 -12.09
N ALA A 50 -5.50 -3.54 -12.34
CA ALA A 50 -6.27 -2.38 -12.70
C ALA A 50 -7.10 -2.87 -13.89
N GLU A 51 -8.37 -3.21 -13.63
CA GLU A 51 -9.28 -3.65 -14.67
C GLU A 51 -9.17 -2.61 -15.77
N PRO A 52 -8.77 -2.98 -17.00
CA PRO A 52 -8.82 -2.04 -18.10
C PRO A 52 -10.30 -1.66 -18.21
N ASN A 53 -10.61 -0.41 -17.93
CA ASN A 53 -11.94 0.13 -18.10
C ASN A 53 -12.32 0.03 -19.59
N PHE A 54 -12.93 -1.09 -19.98
CA PHE A 54 -13.45 -1.33 -21.33
C PHE A 54 -14.85 -0.71 -21.50
N LEU A 55 -15.20 0.35 -20.77
CA LEU A 55 -16.39 1.15 -21.07
C LEU A 55 -16.02 2.32 -21.97
N SER A 56 -15.84 2.02 -23.25
CA SER A 56 -16.07 2.97 -24.35
C SER A 56 -16.22 2.20 -25.66
N ARG A 57 -17.42 1.65 -25.91
CA ARG A 57 -18.05 1.57 -27.24
C ARG A 57 -19.56 1.52 -27.10
#